data_AF-A0A0F6YLC0-F1
#
_entry.id   AF-A0A0F6YLC0-F1
#
_cell.length_a   1.000
_cell.length_b   1.000
_cell.length_c   1.000
_cell.angle_alpha   90.00
_cell.angle_beta   90.00
_cell.angle_gamma   90.00
#
_symmetry.space_group_name_H-M   'P 1'
#
loop_
_entity.id
_entity.type
_entity.pdbx_description
1 polymer ?
#
loop_
_entity_poly.entity_id
_entity_poly.type
_entity_poly.pdbx_seq_one_letter_code
_entity_poly.pdbx_strand_id
1 'polypeptide(L)'
;MLAPAERSDRSVESFDVALKNAEVRLKLAWKYRAILDPALPRGFHAAAWTAFDRLDASRRDRIAGAPGAASPLGELARKLSTLRAIVEDTTRPGDPARDALGFGAPIKPTRALPSEARAIVSGARSVRARFPALTDQVLQAAEDAIELADSHVTGAKRAEVDRAVRRADDADDLQIALDVLLDRLDHLRAAARATFSETRPRLADALTAPIEPRARETAAASPAQPVSPES
;
A
#
# COMPACT_ATOMS: atom_id res chain seq x y z
N MET A 1 -9.83 -19.76 4.85
CA MET A 1 -8.92 -19.14 3.86
C MET A 1 -9.10 -17.63 3.96
N LEU A 2 -8.13 -16.87 4.47
CA LEU A 2 -8.21 -15.38 4.48
C LEU A 2 -8.01 -14.81 3.07
N ALA A 3 -8.75 -13.74 2.77
CA ALA A 3 -8.74 -13.01 1.50
C ALA A 3 -7.37 -12.36 1.23
N PRO A 4 -6.97 -12.21 -0.05
CA PRO A 4 -5.63 -11.73 -0.43
C PRO A 4 -5.29 -10.31 0.07
N ALA A 5 -6.28 -9.44 0.32
CA ALA A 5 -6.06 -8.10 0.85
C ALA A 5 -5.58 -8.11 2.32
N GLU A 6 -6.16 -8.97 3.16
CA GLU A 6 -5.83 -9.04 4.60
C GLU A 6 -4.43 -9.61 4.88
N ARG A 7 -3.87 -10.38 3.94
CA ARG A 7 -2.50 -10.90 4.04
C ARG A 7 -1.44 -9.81 3.82
N SER A 8 -1.75 -8.81 3.00
CA SER A 8 -0.83 -7.71 2.68
C SER A 8 -0.67 -6.76 3.86
N ASP A 9 -1.75 -6.44 4.59
CA ASP A 9 -1.67 -5.51 5.72
C ASP A 9 -0.91 -6.11 6.92
N ARG A 10 -1.09 -7.41 7.18
CA ARG A 10 -0.35 -8.11 8.25
C ARG A 10 1.14 -8.25 7.96
N SER A 11 1.53 -8.47 6.71
CA SER A 11 2.96 -8.60 6.36
C SER A 11 3.70 -7.27 6.48
N VAL A 12 3.03 -6.15 6.16
CA VAL A 12 3.54 -4.79 6.34
C VAL A 12 3.64 -4.41 7.81
N GLU A 13 2.62 -4.69 8.61
CA GLU A 13 2.63 -4.39 10.05
C GLU A 13 3.70 -5.21 10.81
N SER A 14 3.90 -6.47 10.40
CA SER A 14 4.99 -7.34 10.89
C SER A 14 6.38 -6.79 10.56
N PHE A 15 6.58 -6.33 9.33
CA PHE A 15 7.85 -5.76 8.87
C PHE A 15 8.21 -4.47 9.61
N ASP A 16 7.23 -3.59 9.83
CA ASP A 16 7.40 -2.32 10.56
C ASP A 16 7.83 -2.54 12.02
N VAL A 17 7.20 -3.51 12.70
CA VAL A 17 7.56 -3.90 14.07
C VAL A 17 8.96 -4.51 14.11
N ALA A 18 9.29 -5.38 13.15
CA ALA A 18 10.60 -5.99 13.04
C ALA A 18 11.72 -4.95 12.86
N LEU A 19 11.51 -3.98 11.96
CA LEU A 19 12.48 -2.93 11.68
C LEU A 19 12.69 -2.04 12.91
N LYS A 20 11.61 -1.64 13.60
CA LYS A 20 11.72 -0.85 14.84
C LYS A 20 12.45 -1.58 15.96
N ASN A 21 12.25 -2.90 16.08
CA ASN A 21 12.97 -3.72 17.04
C ASN A 21 14.47 -3.84 16.70
N ALA A 22 14.81 -3.95 15.40
CA ALA A 22 16.20 -3.91 14.94
C ALA A 22 16.86 -2.57 15.29
N GLU A 23 16.19 -1.44 15.05
CA GLU A 23 16.67 -0.10 15.39
C GLU A 23 17.08 0.01 16.87
N VAL A 24 16.20 -0.45 17.77
CA VAL A 24 16.45 -0.41 19.22
C VAL A 24 17.68 -1.23 19.58
N ARG A 25 17.86 -2.41 18.98
CA ARG A 25 19.02 -3.28 19.24
C ARG A 25 20.31 -2.70 18.71
N LEU A 26 20.31 -2.09 17.53
CA LEU A 26 21.48 -1.42 16.98
C LEU A 26 21.89 -0.21 17.85
N LYS A 27 20.92 0.56 18.37
CA LYS A 27 21.19 1.63 19.34
C LYS A 27 21.79 1.10 20.64
N LEU A 28 21.28 -0.03 21.15
CA LEU A 28 21.84 -0.67 22.35
C LEU A 28 23.25 -1.23 22.09
N ALA A 29 23.48 -1.87 20.96
CA ALA A 29 24.80 -2.36 20.55
C ALA A 29 25.81 -1.21 20.48
N TRP A 30 25.42 -0.08 19.88
CA TRP A 30 26.25 1.13 19.82
C TRP A 30 26.53 1.70 21.21
N LYS A 31 25.51 1.76 22.08
CA LYS A 31 25.64 2.24 23.46
C LYS A 31 26.66 1.42 24.27
N TYR A 32 26.73 0.10 24.02
CA TYR A 32 27.64 -0.82 24.71
C TYR A 32 28.83 -1.27 23.86
N ARG A 33 29.18 -0.52 22.81
CA ARG A 33 30.23 -0.89 21.83
C ARG A 33 31.58 -1.18 22.47
N ALA A 34 31.96 -0.45 23.53
CA ALA A 34 33.24 -0.67 24.22
C ALA A 34 33.37 -2.08 24.83
N ILE A 35 32.24 -2.74 25.08
CA ILE A 35 32.17 -4.09 25.66
C ILE A 35 31.86 -5.13 24.57
N LEU A 36 31.02 -4.79 23.60
CA LEU A 36 30.56 -5.72 22.56
C LEU A 36 31.49 -5.83 21.35
N ASP A 37 32.15 -4.74 20.95
CA ASP A 37 32.97 -4.68 19.73
C ASP A 37 34.05 -5.78 19.64
N PRO A 38 34.73 -6.19 20.73
CA PRO A 38 35.69 -7.29 20.69
C PRO A 38 35.09 -8.64 20.27
N ALA A 39 33.80 -8.84 20.52
CA ALA A 39 33.06 -10.07 20.19
C ALA A 39 32.26 -9.95 18.88
N LEU A 40 32.32 -8.79 18.20
CA LEU A 40 31.60 -8.52 16.96
C LEU A 40 32.55 -8.57 15.76
N PRO A 41 32.05 -8.93 14.55
CA PRO A 41 32.84 -8.88 13.34
C PRO A 41 33.29 -7.44 13.02
N ARG A 42 34.44 -7.27 12.38
CA ARG A 42 34.92 -5.96 11.94
C ARG A 42 33.89 -5.30 11.02
N GLY A 43 33.66 -4.01 11.21
CA GLY A 43 32.70 -3.26 10.39
C GLY A 43 31.22 -3.55 10.72
N PHE A 44 30.94 -4.27 11.81
CA PHE A 44 29.59 -4.62 12.26
C PHE A 44 28.60 -3.44 12.17
N HIS A 45 28.89 -2.35 12.88
CA HIS A 45 27.97 -1.22 13.01
C HIS A 45 27.71 -0.54 11.67
N ALA A 46 28.76 -0.35 10.86
CA ALA A 46 28.63 0.27 9.56
C ALA A 46 27.74 -0.57 8.63
N ALA A 47 27.96 -1.89 8.57
CA ALA A 47 27.15 -2.79 7.76
C ALA A 47 25.69 -2.86 8.24
N ALA A 48 25.48 -2.95 9.56
CA ALA A 48 24.14 -3.05 10.15
C ALA A 48 23.31 -1.77 9.97
N TRP A 49 23.91 -0.59 10.18
CA TRP A 49 23.22 0.69 9.96
C TRP A 49 22.97 0.96 8.48
N THR A 50 23.91 0.63 7.59
CA THR A 50 23.69 0.77 6.14
C THR A 50 22.52 -0.09 5.67
N ALA A 51 22.44 -1.33 6.14
CA ALA A 51 21.33 -2.23 5.83
C ALA A 51 20.00 -1.72 6.41
N PHE A 52 19.99 -1.25 7.67
CA PHE A 52 18.83 -0.66 8.31
C PHE A 52 18.30 0.58 7.56
N ASP A 53 19.18 1.52 7.21
CA ASP A 53 18.80 2.77 6.54
C ASP A 53 18.16 2.52 5.17
N ARG A 54 18.66 1.52 4.43
CA ARG A 54 18.06 1.09 3.15
C ARG A 54 16.64 0.53 3.33
N LEU A 55 16.44 -0.31 4.35
CA LEU A 55 15.12 -0.88 4.67
C LEU A 55 14.14 0.20 5.15
N ASP A 56 14.61 1.17 5.94
CA ASP A 56 13.79 2.28 6.43
C ASP A 56 13.43 3.31 5.33
N ALA A 57 14.34 3.56 4.38
CA ALA A 57 14.02 4.37 3.20
C ALA A 57 12.89 3.74 2.38
N SER A 58 12.99 2.44 2.07
CA SER A 58 11.94 1.67 1.39
C SER A 58 10.60 1.67 2.15
N ARG A 59 10.64 1.66 3.49
CA ARG A 59 9.45 1.79 4.33
C ARG A 59 8.81 3.17 4.18
N ARG A 60 9.60 4.25 4.24
CA ARG A 60 9.10 5.63 4.11
C ARG A 60 8.48 5.90 2.75
N ASP A 61 9.06 5.37 1.68
CA ASP A 61 8.52 5.50 0.31
C ASP A 61 7.16 4.80 0.14
N ARG A 62 6.95 3.68 0.85
CA ARG A 62 5.64 2.99 0.89
C ARG A 62 4.56 3.82 1.61
N ILE A 63 4.93 4.50 2.70
CA ILE A 63 4.01 5.35 3.48
C ILE A 63 3.67 6.65 2.72
N ALA A 64 4.62 7.17 1.93
CA ALA A 64 4.43 8.38 1.12
C ALA A 64 3.52 8.19 -0.11
N GLY A 65 2.92 7.00 -0.29
CA GLY A 65 2.01 6.66 -1.38
C GLY A 65 0.72 7.48 -1.42
N ALA A 66 0.80 8.64 -2.06
CA ALA A 66 -0.25 9.47 -2.67
C ALA A 66 -1.29 10.16 -1.75
N PRO A 67 -1.02 11.43 -1.36
CA PRO A 67 -2.06 12.38 -1.00
C PRO A 67 -2.93 12.70 -2.23
N GLY A 68 -4.26 12.61 -2.09
CA GLY A 68 -5.19 13.45 -2.84
C GLY A 68 -5.65 13.01 -4.24
N ALA A 69 -6.07 11.75 -4.43
CA ALA A 69 -6.75 11.31 -5.66
C ALA A 69 -8.30 11.45 -5.58
N ALA A 70 -8.81 12.58 -5.10
CA ALA A 70 -10.18 13.00 -5.39
C ALA A 70 -10.20 13.53 -6.85
N SER A 71 -10.23 12.56 -7.78
CA SER A 71 -9.45 12.55 -9.02
C SER A 71 -10.19 13.10 -10.25
N PRO A 72 -9.47 13.46 -11.34
CA PRO A 72 -10.03 13.77 -12.67
C PRO A 72 -11.13 12.82 -13.16
N LEU A 73 -11.14 11.55 -12.71
CA LEU A 73 -12.22 10.59 -12.99
C LEU A 73 -13.55 10.99 -12.35
N GLY A 74 -13.53 11.59 -11.15
CA GLY A 74 -14.71 12.13 -10.49
C GLY A 74 -15.24 13.40 -11.15
N GLU A 75 -14.38 14.17 -11.81
CA GLU A 75 -14.80 15.29 -12.64
C GLU A 75 -15.42 14.81 -13.95
N LEU A 76 -14.79 13.87 -14.65
CA LEU A 76 -15.36 13.25 -15.85
C LEU A 76 -16.73 12.61 -15.56
N ALA A 77 -16.86 11.87 -14.45
CA ALA A 77 -18.14 11.28 -14.05
C ALA A 77 -19.24 12.34 -13.88
N ARG A 78 -18.91 13.49 -13.27
CA ARG A 78 -19.86 14.61 -13.13
C ARG A 78 -20.29 15.18 -14.47
N LYS A 79 -19.36 15.40 -15.41
CA LYS A 79 -19.67 15.92 -16.76
C LYS A 79 -20.60 14.98 -17.54
N LEU A 80 -20.35 13.67 -17.48
CA LEU A 80 -21.20 12.68 -18.14
C LEU A 80 -22.59 12.60 -17.51
N SER A 81 -22.69 12.71 -16.18
CA SER A 81 -23.98 12.78 -15.49
C SER A 81 -24.79 14.02 -15.91
N THR A 82 -24.12 15.17 -16.14
CA THR A 82 -24.79 16.37 -16.68
C THR A 82 -25.37 16.13 -18.08
N LEU A 83 -24.64 15.47 -18.98
CA LEU A 83 -25.14 15.13 -20.31
C LEU A 83 -26.39 14.24 -20.21
N ARG A 84 -26.38 13.25 -19.32
CA ARG A 84 -27.54 12.38 -19.09
C ARG A 84 -28.72 13.15 -18.49
N ALA A 85 -28.50 14.00 -17.49
CA ALA A 85 -29.58 14.78 -16.88
C ALA A 85 -30.36 15.62 -17.92
N ILE A 86 -29.65 16.26 -18.86
CA ILE A 86 -30.28 17.05 -19.94
C ILE A 86 -31.26 16.20 -20.78
N VAL A 87 -30.88 14.96 -21.10
CA VAL A 87 -31.73 14.03 -21.86
C VAL A 87 -32.80 13.42 -20.97
N GLU A 88 -32.49 13.12 -19.71
CA GLU A 88 -33.41 12.51 -18.75
C GLU A 88 -34.63 13.40 -18.49
N ASP A 89 -34.40 14.70 -18.30
CA ASP A 89 -35.42 15.71 -18.00
C ASP A 89 -36.46 15.86 -19.13
N THR A 90 -36.12 15.43 -20.35
CA THR A 90 -36.90 15.70 -21.56
C THR A 90 -37.36 14.43 -22.28
N THR A 91 -37.05 13.24 -21.75
CA THR A 91 -37.37 11.95 -22.39
C THR A 91 -38.00 10.95 -21.43
N ARG A 92 -38.83 10.04 -21.97
CA ARG A 92 -39.38 8.91 -21.21
C ARG A 92 -38.38 7.75 -21.16
N PRO A 93 -38.50 6.84 -20.16
CA PRO A 93 -37.80 5.56 -20.20
C PRO A 93 -38.09 4.82 -21.52
N GLY A 94 -37.03 4.37 -22.22
CA GLY A 94 -37.12 3.74 -23.53
C GLY A 94 -36.97 4.66 -24.75
N ASP A 95 -36.73 5.97 -24.56
CA ASP A 95 -36.39 6.86 -25.68
C ASP A 95 -35.03 6.47 -26.29
N PRO A 96 -34.90 6.38 -27.63
CA PRO A 96 -33.62 6.09 -28.30
C PRO A 96 -32.48 7.05 -27.92
N ALA A 97 -32.79 8.27 -27.47
CA ALA A 97 -31.78 9.20 -26.97
C ALA A 97 -31.14 8.74 -25.65
N ARG A 98 -31.89 8.06 -24.78
CA ARG A 98 -31.34 7.46 -23.56
C ARG A 98 -30.41 6.29 -23.87
N ASP A 99 -30.73 5.52 -24.91
CA ASP A 99 -29.86 4.43 -25.38
C ASP A 99 -28.56 4.99 -25.98
N ALA A 100 -28.65 6.08 -26.75
CA ALA A 100 -27.48 6.76 -27.31
C ALA A 100 -26.50 7.25 -26.22
N LEU A 101 -27.00 7.70 -25.05
CA LEU A 101 -26.15 8.12 -23.92
C LEU A 101 -25.83 6.98 -22.93
N GLY A 102 -26.23 5.74 -23.22
CA GLY A 102 -25.87 4.56 -22.46
C GLY A 102 -26.50 4.47 -21.06
N PHE A 103 -27.74 4.93 -20.88
CA PHE A 103 -28.42 4.95 -19.58
C PHE A 103 -28.51 3.58 -18.87
N GLY A 104 -28.34 2.48 -19.61
CA GLY A 104 -28.34 1.11 -19.05
C GLY A 104 -27.17 0.79 -18.12
N ALA A 105 -26.11 1.60 -18.07
CA ALA A 105 -24.96 1.40 -17.19
C ALA A 105 -24.71 2.61 -16.27
N PRO A 106 -24.45 2.41 -14.96
CA PRO A 106 -24.15 3.50 -14.04
C PRO A 106 -22.78 4.12 -14.34
N ILE A 107 -22.70 5.46 -14.32
CA ILE A 107 -21.43 6.18 -14.46
C ILE A 107 -20.66 6.05 -13.14
N LYS A 108 -19.51 5.38 -13.18
CA LYS A 108 -18.62 5.22 -12.03
C LYS A 108 -17.23 5.78 -12.34
N PRO A 109 -16.58 6.51 -11.42
CA PRO A 109 -15.25 7.08 -11.62
C PRO A 109 -14.16 6.01 -11.55
N THR A 110 -14.11 5.15 -12.56
CA THR A 110 -13.16 4.02 -12.66
C THR A 110 -12.13 4.28 -13.75
N ARG A 111 -11.05 3.48 -13.77
CA ARG A 111 -10.01 3.56 -14.82
C ARG A 111 -10.53 3.26 -16.23
N ALA A 112 -11.71 2.64 -16.37
CA ALA A 112 -12.35 2.36 -17.66
C ALA A 112 -13.18 3.55 -18.18
N LEU A 113 -13.54 4.49 -17.30
CA LEU A 113 -14.48 5.57 -17.61
C LEU A 113 -14.08 6.41 -18.83
N PRO A 114 -12.81 6.81 -19.05
CA PRO A 114 -12.45 7.59 -20.24
C PRO A 114 -12.77 6.89 -21.57
N SER A 115 -12.65 5.56 -21.62
CA SER A 115 -12.99 4.77 -22.81
C SER A 115 -14.51 4.72 -23.03
N GLU A 116 -15.28 4.52 -21.97
CA GLU A 116 -16.75 4.47 -22.01
C GLU A 116 -17.35 5.85 -22.34
N ALA A 117 -16.75 6.91 -21.79
CA ALA A 117 -17.16 8.29 -21.95
C ALA A 117 -17.20 8.75 -23.41
N ARG A 118 -16.26 8.29 -24.25
CA ARG A 118 -16.22 8.63 -25.69
C ARG A 118 -17.48 8.18 -26.41
N ALA A 119 -18.02 7.01 -26.08
CA ALA A 119 -19.27 6.53 -26.64
C ALA A 119 -20.46 7.39 -26.20
N ILE A 120 -20.50 7.78 -24.92
CA ILE A 120 -21.56 8.64 -24.36
C ILE A 120 -21.55 10.03 -25.02
N VAL A 121 -20.39 10.66 -25.18
CA VAL A 121 -20.26 11.97 -25.83
C VAL A 121 -20.61 11.90 -27.32
N SER A 122 -20.21 10.84 -28.01
CA SER A 122 -20.62 10.58 -29.41
C SER A 122 -22.14 10.45 -29.54
N GLY A 123 -22.78 9.71 -28.63
CA GLY A 123 -24.24 9.61 -28.57
C GLY A 123 -24.93 10.94 -28.26
N ALA A 124 -24.37 11.75 -27.34
CA ALA A 124 -24.88 13.10 -27.06
C ALA A 124 -24.79 14.01 -28.29
N ARG A 125 -23.71 13.90 -29.07
CA ARG A 125 -23.55 14.65 -30.32
C ARG A 125 -24.56 14.24 -31.38
N SER A 126 -24.89 12.95 -31.51
CA SER A 126 -25.85 12.45 -32.51
C SER A 126 -27.29 12.91 -32.22
N VAL A 127 -27.65 13.07 -30.95
CA VAL A 127 -28.99 13.52 -30.55
C VAL A 127 -29.10 15.02 -30.32
N ARG A 128 -28.01 15.78 -30.44
CA ARG A 128 -27.93 17.22 -30.16
C ARG A 128 -29.04 18.04 -30.80
N ALA A 129 -29.41 17.75 -32.06
CA ALA A 129 -30.45 18.51 -32.76
C ALA A 129 -31.82 18.47 -32.04
N ARG A 130 -32.07 17.45 -31.20
CA ARG A 130 -33.29 17.31 -30.39
C ARG A 130 -33.20 18.00 -29.04
N PHE A 131 -32.00 18.33 -28.55
CA PHE A 131 -31.76 18.84 -27.19
C PHE A 131 -30.91 20.12 -27.23
N PRO A 132 -31.53 21.32 -27.31
CA PRO A 132 -30.82 22.59 -27.40
C PRO A 132 -29.83 22.85 -26.26
N ALA A 133 -30.06 22.28 -25.08
CA ALA A 133 -29.17 22.38 -23.93
C ALA A 133 -27.84 21.59 -24.10
N LEU A 134 -27.76 20.65 -25.05
CA LEU A 134 -26.51 20.00 -25.47
C LEU A 134 -25.69 20.93 -26.38
N THR A 135 -25.22 22.03 -25.81
CA THR A 135 -24.41 23.01 -26.54
C THR A 135 -23.04 22.43 -26.92
N ASP A 136 -22.40 23.02 -27.94
CA ASP A 136 -21.01 22.70 -28.30
C ASP A 136 -20.07 22.84 -27.09
N GLN A 137 -20.30 23.85 -26.26
CA GLN A 137 -19.50 24.09 -25.05
C GLN A 137 -19.63 22.96 -24.02
N VAL A 138 -20.84 22.40 -23.84
CA VAL A 138 -21.08 21.30 -22.90
C VAL A 138 -20.44 20.00 -23.42
N LEU A 139 -20.52 19.75 -24.73
CA LEU A 139 -19.86 18.60 -25.36
C LEU A 139 -18.34 18.73 -25.30
N GLN A 140 -17.79 19.90 -25.62
CA GLN A 140 -16.35 20.17 -25.55
C GLN A 140 -15.82 20.01 -24.12
N ALA A 141 -16.53 20.53 -23.11
CA ALA A 141 -16.13 20.37 -21.71
C ALA A 141 -16.11 18.89 -21.25
N ALA A 142 -16.93 18.03 -21.87
CA ALA A 142 -16.88 16.59 -21.62
C ALA A 142 -15.69 15.94 -22.35
N GLU A 143 -15.36 16.38 -23.56
CA GLU A 143 -14.17 15.92 -24.32
C GLU A 143 -12.87 16.30 -23.61
N ASP A 144 -12.75 17.55 -23.14
CA ASP A 144 -11.59 18.01 -22.37
C ASP A 144 -11.41 17.19 -21.08
N ALA A 145 -12.52 16.87 -20.40
CA ALA A 145 -12.50 16.03 -19.21
C ALA A 145 -12.11 14.57 -19.53
N ILE A 146 -12.44 14.05 -20.73
CA ILE A 146 -11.98 12.75 -21.20
C ILE A 146 -10.47 12.76 -21.38
N GLU A 147 -9.92 13.76 -22.08
CA GLU A 147 -8.48 13.87 -22.32
C GLU A 147 -7.68 14.01 -21.02
N LEU A 148 -8.17 14.85 -20.09
CA LEU A 148 -7.56 15.00 -18.77
C LEU A 148 -7.60 13.70 -17.98
N ALA A 149 -8.72 12.99 -17.97
CA ALA A 149 -8.85 11.72 -17.28
C ALA A 149 -8.00 10.60 -17.93
N ASP A 150 -7.89 10.57 -19.26
CA ASP A 150 -7.10 9.58 -20.00
C ASP A 150 -5.59 9.81 -19.80
N SER A 151 -5.15 11.07 -19.82
CA SER A 151 -3.77 11.43 -19.48
C SER A 151 -3.44 11.04 -18.03
N HIS A 152 -4.37 11.25 -17.10
CA HIS A 152 -4.22 10.85 -15.71
C HIS A 152 -4.17 9.32 -15.53
N VAL A 153 -5.05 8.56 -16.20
CA VAL A 153 -5.03 7.09 -16.17
C VAL A 153 -3.74 6.55 -16.78
N THR A 154 -3.27 7.13 -17.89
CA THR A 154 -2.01 6.75 -18.54
C THR A 154 -0.81 7.07 -17.67
N GLY A 155 -0.76 8.26 -17.07
CA GLY A 155 0.27 8.66 -16.12
C GLY A 155 0.29 7.77 -14.88
N ALA A 156 -0.89 7.41 -14.36
CA ALA A 156 -1.02 6.48 -13.23
C ALA A 156 -0.53 5.07 -13.59
N LYS A 157 -0.86 4.56 -14.78
CA LYS A 157 -0.36 3.26 -15.28
C LYS A 157 1.16 3.27 -15.44
N ARG A 158 1.73 4.33 -16.04
CA ARG A 158 3.19 4.49 -16.16
C ARG A 158 3.85 4.53 -14.78
N ALA A 159 3.35 5.35 -13.86
CA ALA A 159 3.87 5.42 -12.50
C ALA A 159 3.72 4.08 -11.75
N GLU A 160 2.67 3.31 -12.01
CA GLU A 160 2.49 1.96 -11.44
C GLU A 160 3.52 0.97 -12.01
N VAL A 161 3.78 1.03 -13.33
CA VAL A 161 4.84 0.24 -14.00
C VAL A 161 6.22 0.66 -13.50
N ASP A 162 6.54 1.96 -13.44
CA ASP A 162 7.81 2.46 -12.93
C ASP A 162 8.02 2.05 -11.47
N ARG A 163 6.96 2.09 -10.65
CA ARG A 163 7.02 1.56 -9.28
C ARG A 163 7.21 0.04 -9.26
N ALA A 164 6.64 -0.71 -10.19
CA ALA A 164 6.82 -2.16 -10.28
C ALA A 164 8.24 -2.54 -10.75
N VAL A 165 8.79 -1.79 -11.70
CA VAL A 165 10.17 -1.95 -12.19
C VAL A 165 11.16 -1.60 -11.08
N ARG A 166 11.01 -0.45 -10.41
CA ARG A 166 11.82 -0.11 -9.23
C ARG A 166 11.69 -1.16 -8.13
N ARG A 167 10.48 -1.65 -7.86
CA ARG A 167 10.29 -2.74 -6.89
C ARG A 167 10.99 -4.04 -7.31
N ALA A 168 11.11 -4.33 -8.60
CA ALA A 168 11.82 -5.50 -9.10
C ALA A 168 13.34 -5.31 -9.01
N ASP A 169 13.86 -4.14 -9.38
CA ASP A 169 15.27 -3.80 -9.29
C ASP A 169 15.75 -3.70 -7.82
N ASP A 170 14.92 -3.13 -6.95
CA ASP A 170 15.21 -2.95 -5.52
C ASP A 170 14.90 -4.22 -4.69
N ALA A 171 14.18 -5.22 -5.23
CA ALA A 171 13.80 -6.41 -4.46
C ALA A 171 15.03 -7.21 -4.04
N ASP A 172 15.99 -7.38 -4.95
CA ASP A 172 17.25 -8.07 -4.67
C ASP A 172 18.10 -7.26 -3.68
N ASP A 173 18.16 -5.94 -3.84
CA ASP A 173 18.89 -5.05 -2.93
C ASP A 173 18.27 -4.99 -1.53
N LEU A 174 16.94 -5.03 -1.41
CA LEU A 174 16.22 -5.08 -0.14
C LEU A 174 16.34 -6.45 0.52
N GLN A 175 16.32 -7.53 -0.25
CA GLN A 175 16.57 -8.87 0.28
C GLN A 175 18.01 -8.99 0.79
N ILE A 176 19.00 -8.48 0.05
CA ILE A 176 20.40 -8.41 0.50
C ILE A 176 20.52 -7.56 1.77
N ALA A 177 19.87 -6.40 1.83
CA ALA A 177 19.87 -5.56 3.03
C ALA A 177 19.23 -6.28 4.23
N LEU A 178 18.14 -7.02 4.02
CA LEU A 178 17.50 -7.83 5.05
C LEU A 178 18.43 -8.95 5.53
N ASP A 179 19.04 -9.70 4.62
CA ASP A 179 19.94 -10.81 4.95
C ASP A 179 21.15 -10.32 5.74
N VAL A 180 21.75 -9.19 5.32
CA VAL A 180 22.85 -8.54 6.05
C VAL A 180 22.38 -8.08 7.43
N LEU A 181 21.20 -7.47 7.56
CA LEU A 181 20.70 -7.02 8.86
C LEU A 181 20.45 -8.21 9.80
N LEU A 182 19.88 -9.31 9.30
CA LEU A 182 19.61 -10.51 10.09
C LEU A 182 20.92 -11.18 10.55
N ASP A 183 21.88 -11.36 9.64
CA ASP A 183 23.22 -11.87 9.97
C ASP A 183 23.88 -11.06 11.09
N ARG A 184 23.83 -9.72 10.98
CA ARG A 184 24.37 -8.83 12.01
C ARG A 184 23.60 -8.97 13.32
N LEU A 185 22.28 -9.03 13.29
CA LEU A 185 21.53 -9.24 14.52
C LEU A 185 21.87 -10.58 15.18
N ASP A 186 22.13 -11.65 14.43
CA ASP A 186 22.57 -12.93 14.98
C ASP A 186 23.97 -12.88 15.61
N HIS A 187 24.93 -12.19 14.98
CA HIS A 187 26.23 -11.91 15.61
C HIS A 187 26.08 -11.12 16.91
N LEU A 188 25.18 -10.12 16.94
CA LEU A 188 24.87 -9.38 18.16
C LEU A 188 24.25 -10.25 19.24
N ARG A 189 23.36 -11.18 18.89
CA ARG A 189 22.80 -12.15 19.85
C ARG A 189 23.90 -12.99 20.47
N ALA A 190 24.80 -13.54 19.64
CA ALA A 190 25.91 -14.36 20.10
C ALA A 190 26.85 -13.58 21.03
N ALA A 191 27.25 -12.38 20.64
CA ALA A 191 28.10 -11.49 21.44
C ALA A 191 27.44 -11.09 22.77
N ALA A 192 26.15 -10.75 22.75
CA ALA A 192 25.40 -10.38 23.95
C ALA A 192 25.26 -11.55 24.93
N ARG A 193 25.01 -12.78 24.44
CA ARG A 193 24.99 -13.99 25.29
C ARG A 193 26.34 -14.26 25.92
N ALA A 194 27.41 -14.16 25.14
CA ALA A 194 28.76 -14.40 25.65
C ALA A 194 29.21 -13.36 26.69
N THR A 195 28.75 -12.11 26.56
CA THR A 195 29.31 -10.99 27.35
C THR A 195 28.43 -10.56 28.52
N PHE A 196 27.10 -10.66 28.39
CA PHE A 196 26.16 -10.08 29.36
C PHE A 196 25.25 -11.09 30.07
N SER A 197 25.23 -12.36 29.66
CA SER A 197 24.29 -13.36 30.21
C SER A 197 24.37 -13.49 31.74
N GLU A 198 25.58 -13.46 32.30
CA GLU A 198 25.81 -13.61 33.74
C GLU A 198 25.74 -12.27 34.49
N THR A 199 26.23 -11.19 33.89
CA THR A 199 26.42 -9.90 34.58
C THR A 199 25.25 -8.94 34.41
N ARG A 200 24.53 -9.03 33.29
CA ARG A 200 23.42 -8.15 32.90
C ARG A 200 22.33 -8.91 32.13
N PRO A 201 21.65 -9.89 32.75
CA PRO A 201 20.73 -10.80 32.06
C PRO A 201 19.59 -10.07 31.34
N ARG A 202 19.01 -9.02 31.95
CA ARG A 202 17.95 -8.21 31.31
C ARG A 202 18.42 -7.51 30.02
N LEU A 203 19.69 -7.12 29.95
CA LEU A 203 20.28 -6.52 28.75
C LEU A 203 20.56 -7.58 27.68
N ALA A 204 21.07 -8.75 28.10
CA ALA A 204 21.24 -9.90 27.21
C ALA A 204 19.90 -10.32 26.59
N ASP A 205 18.83 -10.38 27.38
CA ASP A 205 17.47 -10.69 26.89
C ASP A 205 16.97 -9.65 25.88
N ALA A 206 17.15 -8.35 26.17
CA ALA A 206 16.75 -7.28 25.26
C ALA A 206 17.48 -7.34 23.91
N LEU A 207 18.76 -7.75 23.91
CA LEU A 207 19.57 -7.91 22.70
C LEU A 207 19.30 -9.23 21.95
N THR A 208 18.83 -10.26 22.66
CA THR A 208 18.71 -11.63 22.11
C THR A 208 17.29 -12.05 21.73
N ALA A 209 16.27 -11.30 22.16
CA ALA A 209 14.88 -11.63 21.89
C ALA A 209 14.61 -11.96 20.40
N PRO A 210 13.65 -12.84 20.08
CA PRO A 210 13.18 -13.04 18.72
C PRO A 210 12.76 -11.70 18.08
N ILE A 211 12.90 -11.56 16.76
CA ILE A 211 12.33 -10.43 15.99
C ILE A 211 10.97 -10.87 15.40
N GLU A 212 10.34 -11.89 15.98
CA GLU A 212 9.01 -12.25 15.54
C GLU A 212 8.04 -11.12 15.90
N PRO A 213 7.09 -10.79 15.01
CA PRO A 213 5.90 -10.09 15.46
C PRO A 213 5.29 -10.97 16.53
N ARG A 214 5.10 -10.45 17.75
CA ARG A 214 4.25 -11.13 18.72
C ARG A 214 2.88 -11.27 18.07
N ALA A 215 2.59 -12.42 17.48
CA ALA A 215 1.25 -12.95 17.50
C ALA A 215 0.89 -12.94 18.99
N ARG A 216 0.02 -12.01 19.39
CA ARG A 216 -0.66 -12.14 20.67
C ARG A 216 -1.42 -13.46 20.56
N GLU A 217 -0.82 -14.53 21.06
CA GLU A 217 -1.60 -15.68 21.51
C GLU A 217 -2.64 -15.12 22.47
N THR A 218 -3.87 -15.29 22.02
CA THR A 218 -5.09 -15.15 22.77
C THR A 218 -4.92 -15.76 24.15
N ALA A 219 -4.78 -14.90 25.16
CA ALA A 219 -5.18 -15.23 26.51
C ALA A 219 -6.71 -15.32 26.52
N ALA A 220 -7.24 -16.44 26.01
CA ALA A 220 -8.62 -16.84 26.19
C ALA A 220 -8.64 -18.38 26.31
N ALA A 221 -9.08 -18.82 27.49
CA ALA A 221 -9.36 -20.20 27.89
C ALA A 221 -8.16 -21.11 28.21
N SER A 222 -7.74 -21.08 29.47
CA SER A 222 -7.51 -22.36 30.17
C SER A 222 -8.78 -23.20 30.03
N PRO A 223 -8.74 -24.44 29.51
CA PRO A 223 -9.83 -25.35 29.73
C PRO A 223 -9.82 -25.71 31.21
N ALA A 224 -10.91 -25.37 31.90
CA ALA A 224 -11.20 -25.93 33.21
C ALA A 224 -11.16 -27.46 33.09
N GLN A 225 -10.39 -28.10 33.98
CA GLN A 225 -10.32 -29.55 34.07
C GLN A 225 -11.73 -30.14 34.25
N PRO A 226 -12.09 -31.23 33.56
CA PRO A 226 -13.27 -32.00 33.94
C PRO A 226 -12.97 -32.65 35.29
N VAL A 227 -13.74 -32.28 36.31
CA VAL A 227 -13.83 -33.05 37.55
C VAL A 227 -14.35 -34.45 37.20
N SER A 228 -13.58 -35.47 37.54
CA SER A 228 -14.00 -36.87 37.51
C SER A 228 -15.26 -37.05 38.37
N PRO A 229 -16.26 -37.82 37.91
CA PRO A 229 -17.23 -38.39 38.84
C PRO A 229 -16.56 -39.58 39.55
N GLU A 230 -16.46 -39.50 40.88
CA GLU A 230 -16.29 -40.70 41.71
C GLU A 230 -17.58 -41.54 41.62
N SER A 231 -17.33 -42.86 41.62
CA SER A 231 -18.16 -44.04 41.90
C SER A 231 -19.68 -43.91 42.06
#